data_AF-A0A9P8EZK8-F1
#
_entry.id   AF-A0A9P8EZK8-F1
#
_cell.length_a   1.000
_cell.length_b   1.000
_cell.length_c   1.000
_cell.angle_alpha   90.00
_cell.angle_beta   90.00
_cell.angle_gamma   90.00
#
_symmetry.space_group_name_H-M   'P 1'
#
loop_
_entity.id
_entity.type
_entity.pdbx_description
1 polymer ?
#
loop_
_entity_poly.entity_id
_entity_poly.type
_entity_poly.pdbx_seq_one_letter_code
_entity_poly.pdbx_strand_id
1 'polypeptide(L)'
;MKGSLALGSLMGATALGQTLTTSMIESMGNNTLFTRWRPQNHFIAPAGWMNDPCGLMYDPTEDLYHAFYQWHPEHIDWGNISWGHATSKDMISWTDVGGWQGRDALAMGPSGNGSYNGLGIFSGTAQPVNLTGGVDG
;
A
#
# COMPACT_ATOMS: atom_id res chain seq x y z
N MET A 1 -10.50 20.32 42.99
CA MET A 1 -10.28 18.85 42.96
C MET A 1 -9.15 18.58 41.99
N LYS A 2 -8.03 18.04 42.48
CA LYS A 2 -6.88 17.66 41.65
C LYS A 2 -7.17 16.28 41.06
N GLY A 3 -7.53 16.22 39.79
CA GLY A 3 -7.69 14.98 39.05
C GLY A 3 -6.33 14.51 38.55
N SER A 4 -5.79 13.46 39.16
CA SER A 4 -4.60 12.77 38.68
C SER A 4 -4.96 12.01 37.42
N LEU A 5 -4.45 12.44 36.27
CA LEU A 5 -4.43 11.61 35.06
C LEU A 5 -3.36 10.54 35.28
N ALA A 6 -3.80 9.30 35.50
CA ALA A 6 -2.91 8.15 35.41
C ALA A 6 -2.34 8.12 33.99
N LEU A 7 -1.04 8.36 33.84
CA LEU A 7 -0.32 7.97 32.64
C LEU A 7 -0.43 6.45 32.55
N GLY A 8 -1.36 5.97 31.73
CA GLY A 8 -1.31 4.62 31.20
C GLY A 8 0.06 4.46 30.55
N SER A 9 0.82 3.47 31.02
CA SER A 9 2.15 3.13 30.53
C SER A 9 2.14 3.07 29.00
N LEU A 10 2.75 4.06 28.34
CA LEU A 10 3.25 3.84 26.99
C LEU A 10 4.20 2.65 27.10
N MET A 11 3.79 1.49 26.59
CA MET A 11 4.76 0.47 26.22
C MET A 11 5.64 1.12 25.16
N GLY A 12 6.83 1.54 25.61
CA GLY A 12 7.78 2.28 24.81
C GLY A 12 8.10 1.54 23.52
N ALA A 13 8.38 2.30 22.47
CA ALA A 13 8.93 1.79 21.22
C ALA A 13 9.97 0.71 21.53
N THR A 14 9.73 -0.53 21.09
CA THR A 14 10.69 -1.63 21.30
C THR A 14 12.02 -1.22 20.69
N ALA A 15 13.06 -1.15 21.51
CA ALA A 15 14.38 -0.76 21.05
C ALA A 15 14.85 -1.67 19.90
N LEU A 16 15.53 -1.07 18.92
CA LEU A 16 16.26 -1.81 17.89
C LEU A 16 17.18 -2.84 18.58
N GLY A 17 17.00 -4.13 18.27
CA GLY A 17 17.79 -5.22 18.84
C GLY A 17 17.17 -5.98 20.02
N GLN A 18 16.00 -5.58 20.54
CA GLN A 18 15.30 -6.38 21.56
C GLN A 18 14.83 -7.73 20.97
N THR A 19 15.17 -8.86 21.58
CA THR A 19 14.54 -10.15 21.22
C THR A 19 13.09 -10.16 21.68
N LEU A 20 12.15 -10.40 20.76
CA LEU A 20 10.72 -10.51 21.06
C LEU A 20 10.37 -12.00 21.21
N THR A 21 9.67 -12.34 22.28
CA THR A 21 9.07 -13.68 22.42
C THR A 21 7.70 -13.70 21.75
N THR A 22 7.20 -14.89 21.41
CA THR A 22 5.85 -15.08 20.87
C THR A 22 4.78 -14.44 21.76
N SER A 23 4.85 -14.69 23.07
CA SER A 23 3.90 -14.13 24.04
C SER A 23 3.90 -12.60 24.09
N MET A 24 5.06 -11.97 23.87
CA MET A 24 5.14 -10.51 23.77
C MET A 24 4.41 -10.05 22.52
N ILE A 25 4.70 -10.64 21.36
CA ILE A 25 4.08 -10.27 20.07
C ILE A 25 2.56 -10.45 20.12
N GLU A 26 2.08 -11.56 20.68
CA GLU A 26 0.64 -11.85 20.81
C GLU A 26 -0.10 -10.86 21.73
N SER A 27 0.60 -10.22 22.67
CA SER A 27 0.03 -9.21 23.56
C SER A 27 0.08 -7.78 23.02
N MET A 28 0.78 -7.56 21.91
CA MET A 28 0.95 -6.24 21.32
C MET A 28 -0.29 -5.83 20.50
N GLY A 29 -0.58 -4.53 20.49
CA GLY A 29 -1.61 -3.97 19.61
C GLY A 29 -1.20 -3.93 18.14
N ASN A 30 -2.18 -3.75 17.26
CA ASN A 30 -1.96 -3.61 15.82
C ASN A 30 -0.91 -2.54 15.51
N ASN A 31 -0.06 -2.80 14.50
CA ASN A 31 0.97 -1.89 13.99
C ASN A 31 2.06 -1.43 14.98
N THR A 32 2.11 -1.97 16.21
CA THR A 32 3.19 -1.67 17.17
C THR A 32 4.59 -2.04 16.66
N LEU A 33 4.68 -3.03 15.76
CA LEU A 33 5.93 -3.47 15.11
C LEU A 33 6.07 -3.00 13.66
N PHE A 34 5.24 -2.04 13.21
CA PHE A 34 5.14 -1.67 11.80
C PHE A 34 6.48 -1.31 11.14
N THR A 35 7.37 -0.62 11.86
CA THR A 35 8.68 -0.20 11.32
C THR A 35 9.80 -1.20 11.56
N ARG A 36 9.59 -2.22 12.42
CA ARG A 36 10.67 -3.10 12.91
C ARG A 36 11.34 -3.92 11.80
N TRP A 37 10.53 -4.39 10.84
CA TRP A 37 10.99 -5.21 9.71
C TRP A 37 10.61 -4.61 8.36
N ARG A 38 10.15 -3.36 8.33
CA ARG A 38 9.70 -2.71 7.11
C ARG A 38 10.89 -2.32 6.23
N PRO A 39 10.94 -2.75 4.95
CA PRO A 39 11.95 -2.30 4.00
C PRO A 39 11.94 -0.78 3.85
N GLN A 40 13.13 -0.17 3.75
CA GLN A 40 13.29 1.27 3.55
C GLN A 40 13.84 1.64 2.16
N ASN A 41 14.41 0.67 1.44
CA ASN A 41 15.08 0.88 0.15
C ASN A 41 14.50 -0.01 -0.96
N HIS A 42 13.22 -0.38 -0.84
CA HIS A 42 12.46 -1.13 -1.84
C HIS A 42 11.10 -0.47 -1.97
N PHE A 43 10.49 -0.59 -3.15
CA PHE A 43 9.09 -0.20 -3.32
C PHE A 43 8.20 -1.06 -2.39
N ILE A 44 7.32 -0.40 -1.64
CA ILE A 44 6.37 -1.05 -0.75
C ILE A 44 5.15 -0.14 -0.58
N ALA A 45 3.95 -0.71 -0.55
CA ALA A 45 2.71 0.03 -0.30
C ALA A 45 2.77 0.79 1.04
N PRO A 46 2.01 1.89 1.20
CA PRO A 46 2.01 2.68 2.42
C PRO A 46 1.76 1.87 3.69
N ALA A 47 0.81 0.93 3.65
CA ALA A 47 0.48 -0.02 4.71
C ALA A 47 -0.38 -1.17 4.14
N GLY A 48 -0.71 -2.16 4.98
CA GLY A 48 -1.61 -3.26 4.60
C GLY A 48 -0.98 -4.31 3.69
N TRP A 49 -1.83 -5.10 3.03
CA TRP A 49 -1.45 -6.24 2.20
C TRP A 49 -1.19 -5.78 0.76
N MET A 50 -0.04 -6.14 0.22
CA MET A 50 0.30 -5.96 -1.19
C MET A 50 0.84 -7.24 -1.80
N ASN A 51 0.69 -7.40 -3.11
CA ASN A 51 1.32 -8.49 -3.84
C ASN A 51 1.83 -8.03 -5.21
N ASP A 52 1.28 -8.55 -6.30
CA ASP A 52 1.82 -8.47 -7.65
C ASP A 52 2.04 -7.01 -8.09
N PRO A 53 3.18 -6.67 -8.71
CA PRO A 53 3.26 -5.49 -9.54
C PRO A 53 2.32 -5.66 -10.75
N CYS A 54 1.60 -4.59 -11.08
CA CYS A 54 0.70 -4.55 -12.23
C CYS A 54 0.82 -3.18 -12.93
N GLY A 55 0.33 -3.07 -14.17
CA GLY A 55 0.20 -1.77 -14.83
C GLY A 55 1.49 -0.96 -15.04
N LEU A 56 2.68 -1.57 -14.93
CA LEU A 56 3.95 -0.82 -15.01
C LEU A 56 4.07 -0.10 -16.36
N MET A 57 4.35 1.21 -16.33
CA MET A 57 4.54 2.02 -17.54
C MET A 57 5.49 3.19 -17.30
N TYR A 58 6.03 3.72 -18.41
CA TYR A 58 6.72 4.99 -18.44
C TYR A 58 5.92 5.96 -19.32
N ASP A 59 5.64 7.14 -18.79
CA ASP A 59 5.02 8.25 -19.50
C ASP A 59 6.11 9.20 -20.01
N PRO A 60 6.36 9.26 -21.33
CA PRO A 60 7.38 10.15 -21.89
C PRO A 60 6.96 11.63 -21.93
N THR A 61 5.66 11.93 -21.83
CA THR A 61 5.12 13.29 -21.87
C THR A 61 5.28 13.96 -20.51
N GLU A 62 5.03 13.22 -19.43
CA GLU A 62 5.28 13.69 -18.06
C GLU A 62 6.67 13.35 -17.53
N ASP A 63 7.44 12.51 -18.26
CA ASP A 63 8.73 11.95 -17.86
C ASP A 63 8.61 11.21 -16.51
N LEU A 64 7.63 10.31 -16.36
CA LEU A 64 7.32 9.62 -15.10
C LEU A 64 7.26 8.11 -15.28
N TYR A 65 7.83 7.37 -14.32
CA TYR A 65 7.56 5.96 -14.14
C TYR A 65 6.32 5.80 -13.27
N HIS A 66 5.38 4.95 -13.69
CA HIS A 66 4.19 4.59 -12.94
C HIS A 66 4.30 3.14 -12.50
N ALA A 67 4.14 2.91 -11.20
CA ALA A 67 4.04 1.59 -10.61
C ALA A 67 2.64 1.40 -10.02
N PHE A 68 1.90 0.42 -10.53
CA PHE A 68 0.70 -0.07 -9.87
C PHE A 68 1.01 -1.41 -9.20
N TYR A 69 0.22 -1.74 -8.20
CA TYR A 69 0.40 -2.96 -7.41
C TYR A 69 -0.96 -3.42 -6.87
N GLN A 70 -1.16 -4.74 -6.81
CA GLN A 70 -2.32 -5.28 -6.10
C GLN A 70 -2.23 -4.93 -4.62
N TRP A 71 -3.33 -4.41 -4.07
CA TRP A 71 -3.37 -3.83 -2.74
C TRP A 71 -4.72 -4.03 -2.05
N HIS A 72 -4.65 -4.31 -0.75
CA HIS A 72 -5.79 -4.32 0.16
C HIS A 72 -5.45 -3.41 1.35
N PRO A 73 -5.82 -2.10 1.27
CA PRO A 73 -5.50 -1.15 2.31
C PRO A 73 -6.15 -1.56 3.63
N GLU A 74 -5.51 -1.20 4.74
CA GLU A 74 -6.05 -1.40 6.11
C GLU A 74 -6.21 -2.87 6.55
N HIS A 75 -5.80 -3.83 5.73
CA HIS A 75 -5.85 -5.26 6.01
C HIS A 75 -4.49 -5.93 5.79
N ILE A 76 -4.22 -7.04 6.48
CA ILE A 76 -2.95 -7.78 6.36
C ILE A 76 -3.10 -9.10 5.58
N ASP A 77 -4.30 -9.40 5.11
CA ASP A 77 -4.62 -10.57 4.32
C ASP A 77 -5.17 -10.15 2.96
N TRP A 78 -5.10 -11.08 2.01
CA TRP A 78 -5.69 -10.91 0.69
C TRP A 78 -7.22 -10.74 0.76
N GLY A 79 -7.76 -9.80 -0.01
CA GLY A 79 -9.20 -9.55 -0.12
C GLY A 79 -9.48 -8.24 -0.84
N ASN A 80 -10.70 -8.07 -1.36
CA ASN A 80 -11.15 -6.84 -2.03
C ASN A 80 -10.09 -6.19 -2.93
N ILE A 81 -9.40 -7.00 -3.73
CA ILE A 81 -8.14 -6.59 -4.35
C ILE A 81 -8.37 -5.42 -5.28
N SER A 82 -7.56 -4.40 -5.06
CA SER A 82 -7.57 -3.13 -5.76
C SER A 82 -6.16 -2.84 -6.28
N TRP A 83 -6.00 -1.84 -7.13
CA TRP A 83 -4.69 -1.34 -7.53
C TRP A 83 -4.36 -0.08 -6.72
N GLY A 84 -3.23 -0.10 -6.03
CA GLY A 84 -2.55 1.13 -5.59
C GLY A 84 -1.69 1.71 -6.72
N HIS A 85 -1.25 2.96 -6.58
CA HIS A 85 -0.47 3.66 -7.59
C HIS A 85 0.58 4.56 -6.94
N ALA A 86 1.79 4.52 -7.47
CA ALA A 86 2.84 5.47 -7.16
C ALA A 86 3.60 5.88 -8.43
N THR A 87 4.20 7.07 -8.39
CA THR A 87 5.04 7.60 -9.47
C THR A 87 6.46 7.87 -9.02
N SER A 88 7.39 7.85 -9.97
CA SER A 88 8.81 8.15 -9.74
C SER A 88 9.45 8.81 -10.95
N LYS A 89 10.44 9.67 -10.70
CA LYS A 89 11.31 10.27 -11.72
C LYS A 89 12.60 9.47 -11.96
N ASP A 90 13.01 8.66 -10.98
CA ASP A 90 14.35 8.05 -10.92
C ASP A 90 14.32 6.54 -10.60
N MET A 91 13.14 5.94 -10.44
CA MET A 91 12.89 4.56 -9.97
C MET A 91 13.42 4.25 -8.56
N ILE A 92 13.89 5.26 -7.83
CA ILE A 92 14.46 5.13 -6.48
C ILE A 92 13.50 5.76 -5.46
N SER A 93 13.08 6.99 -5.73
CA SER A 93 12.20 7.79 -4.89
C SER A 93 10.79 7.75 -5.46
N TRP A 94 9.82 7.38 -4.63
CA TRP A 94 8.43 7.16 -5.03
C TRP A 94 7.48 8.10 -4.30
N THR A 95 6.45 8.57 -5.01
CA THR A 95 5.34 9.36 -4.47
C THR A 95 4.04 8.59 -4.65
N ASP A 96 3.33 8.31 -3.56
CA ASP A 96 2.02 7.66 -3.60
C ASP A 96 0.96 8.58 -4.22
N VAL A 97 0.07 7.99 -5.02
CA VAL A 97 -1.08 8.68 -5.63
C VAL A 97 -2.35 8.28 -4.87
N GLY A 98 -3.12 9.25 -4.39
CA GLY A 98 -4.39 9.01 -3.68
C GLY A 98 -4.27 8.84 -2.16
N GLY A 99 -3.06 8.88 -1.59
CA GLY A 99 -2.85 8.71 -0.15
C GLY A 99 -2.76 7.24 0.26
N TRP A 100 -3.20 6.88 1.47
CA TRP A 100 -2.98 5.54 2.02
C TRP A 100 -4.23 4.82 2.56
N GLN A 101 -5.37 5.49 2.67
CA GLN A 101 -6.56 4.98 3.35
C GLN A 101 -7.83 5.22 2.54
N GLY A 102 -8.82 4.35 2.73
CA GLY A 102 -10.12 4.46 2.08
C GLY A 102 -10.07 4.29 0.56
N ARG A 103 -11.20 4.58 -0.09
CA ARG A 103 -11.38 4.36 -1.53
C ARG A 103 -10.58 5.34 -2.40
N ASP A 104 -10.28 6.53 -1.89
CA ASP A 104 -9.55 7.56 -2.63
C ASP A 104 -8.07 7.19 -2.85
N ALA A 105 -7.53 6.28 -2.03
CA ALA A 105 -6.19 5.72 -2.21
C ALA A 105 -6.10 4.67 -3.31
N LEU A 106 -7.24 4.22 -3.85
CA LEU A 106 -7.30 3.19 -4.88
C LEU A 106 -7.27 3.84 -6.26
N ALA A 107 -6.28 3.50 -7.08
CA ALA A 107 -6.30 3.87 -8.49
C ALA A 107 -7.42 3.13 -9.24
N MET A 108 -7.64 1.85 -8.89
CA MET A 108 -8.79 1.06 -9.34
C MET A 108 -9.24 0.13 -8.23
N GLY A 109 -10.54 0.08 -7.95
CA GLY A 109 -11.10 -0.81 -6.93
C GLY A 109 -12.28 -1.65 -7.46
N PRO A 110 -12.61 -2.77 -6.80
CA PRO A 110 -13.80 -3.55 -7.13
C PRO A 110 -15.06 -2.71 -7.09
N SER A 111 -15.96 -3.02 -8.02
CA SER A 111 -17.33 -2.53 -7.99
C SER A 111 -18.21 -3.41 -7.09
N GLY A 112 -19.50 -3.09 -6.99
CA GLY A 112 -20.43 -3.85 -6.15
C GLY A 112 -20.57 -5.32 -6.57
N ASN A 113 -21.01 -6.16 -5.63
CA ASN A 113 -21.22 -7.58 -5.87
C ASN A 113 -22.14 -7.83 -7.09
N GLY A 114 -21.76 -8.78 -7.94
CA GLY A 114 -22.45 -9.08 -9.19
C GLY A 114 -21.95 -8.32 -10.43
N SER A 115 -21.03 -7.36 -10.27
CA SER A 115 -20.31 -6.79 -11.43
C SER A 115 -19.20 -7.74 -11.92
N TYR A 116 -18.73 -7.52 -13.15
CA TYR A 116 -17.65 -8.31 -13.76
C TYR A 116 -16.34 -8.32 -12.94
N ASN A 117 -16.14 -7.28 -12.13
CA ASN A 117 -14.96 -7.05 -11.29
C ASN A 117 -15.29 -7.00 -9.78
N GLY A 118 -16.48 -7.44 -9.37
CA GLY A 118 -16.96 -7.26 -8.00
C GLY A 118 -16.23 -8.09 -6.94
N LEU A 119 -15.43 -9.07 -7.37
CA LEU A 119 -14.63 -9.93 -6.49
C LEU A 119 -13.16 -9.50 -6.39
N GLY A 120 -12.71 -8.54 -7.20
CA GLY A 120 -11.31 -8.13 -7.24
C GLY A 120 -10.90 -7.56 -8.60
N ILE A 121 -9.92 -6.65 -8.58
CA ILE A 121 -9.20 -6.14 -9.74
C ILE A 121 -7.81 -6.78 -9.73
N PHE A 122 -7.66 -7.89 -10.44
CA PHE A 122 -6.43 -8.68 -10.48
C PHE A 122 -5.36 -8.04 -11.38
N SER A 123 -4.21 -8.71 -11.51
CA SER A 123 -3.08 -8.27 -12.34
C SER A 123 -3.49 -7.99 -13.79
N GLY A 124 -2.82 -7.01 -14.37
CA GLY A 124 -3.02 -6.54 -15.73
C GLY A 124 -1.86 -5.67 -16.17
N THR A 125 -1.86 -5.27 -17.43
CA THR A 125 -0.83 -4.40 -18.03
C THR A 125 -1.42 -3.03 -18.34
N ALA A 126 -0.57 -2.00 -18.31
CA ALA A 126 -0.88 -0.72 -18.90
C ALA A 126 -0.44 -0.75 -20.37
N GLN A 127 -1.19 -0.10 -21.25
CA GLN A 127 -0.85 0.09 -22.64
C GLN A 127 -0.94 1.59 -22.92
N PRO A 128 0.17 2.27 -23.27
CA PRO A 128 0.18 3.70 -23.60
C PRO A 128 -0.21 3.94 -25.07
N VAL A 129 -1.05 3.07 -25.61
CA VAL A 129 -1.53 3.13 -26.99
C VAL A 129 -3.00 2.76 -27.01
N ASN A 130 -3.74 3.41 -27.91
CA ASN A 130 -5.13 3.09 -28.15
C ASN A 130 -5.30 1.70 -28.79
N LEU A 131 -6.55 1.24 -28.93
CA LEU A 131 -6.88 -0.08 -29.51
C LEU A 131 -6.38 -0.31 -30.95
N THR A 132 -6.01 0.76 -31.65
CA THR A 132 -5.46 0.70 -33.02
C THR A 132 -3.93 0.83 -33.08
N GLY A 133 -3.27 0.92 -31.92
CA GLY A 133 -1.82 1.12 -31.81
C GLY A 133 -1.36 2.56 -32.05
N GLY A 134 -2.29 3.51 -32.12
CA GLY A 134 -1.95 4.93 -32.12
C GLY A 134 -1.55 5.35 -30.70
N VAL A 135 -0.47 6.13 -30.59
CA VAL A 135 -0.10 6.78 -29.32
C VAL A 135 -1.22 7.73 -28.93
N ASP A 136 -1.82 7.52 -27.76
CA ASP A 136 -2.77 8.42 -27.13
C ASP A 136 -2.09 9.15 -25.96
N GLY A 137 -1.55 10.33 -26.24
CA GLY A 137 -0.78 11.16 -25.31
C GLY A 137 0.18 12.08 -26.05
#